data_AF-A0A2T2ZY31-F1
#
_entry.id   AF-A0A2T2ZY31-F1
#
_cell.length_a   1.000
_cell.length_b   1.000
_cell.length_c   1.000
_cell.angle_alpha   90.00
_cell.angle_beta   90.00
_cell.angle_gamma   90.00
#
_symmetry.space_group_name_H-M   'P 1'
#
loop_
_entity.id
_entity.type
_entity.pdbx_description
1 polymer ?
#
loop_
_entity_poly.entity_id
_entity_poly.type
_entity_poly.pdbx_seq_one_letter_code
_entity_poly.pdbx_strand_id
1 'polypeptide(L)'
;MESKQASSKRSVPMRRRNILYLGLLWATWTIAFKILSHESLPPIQSVSAPNVLRVKKLSCTDSLWVPEECGMDGAKCEPFENHHVAFQCPANCLRDGVVTKEPHLTGSQEIINRTLVIGGPIYRGDSYICPSAIHDGVIDEATGGCGVAKLMGMTNSFSSSYMYNVESLDVQTYFPMSFRFTIDSKEMSCPTTTGTNTQWTVPYVSAAYTALVWKTSSSGTVRTLWSLAVAYAHLSTSSGTAASHWWRQPAASSQKPRPADAEVPIPKLLEPIIHMNSISNFTIQWATPVPENVDGISMLVDDVERARRFFRDPAKNNLRYGETDDSFFWQRTPQAFVDYIRFGYIKDGKVLKYSKPGVWFTNGTWTGVPAET
;
A
#
# COMPACT_ATOMS: atom_id res chain seq x y z
N MET A 1 -29.58 -38.40 -67.07
CA MET A 1 -29.39 -37.53 -65.88
C MET A 1 -28.83 -38.41 -64.77
N GLU A 2 -27.58 -38.18 -64.38
CA GLU A 2 -27.09 -38.30 -62.98
C GLU A 2 -25.56 -38.12 -63.00
N SER A 3 -25.14 -36.88 -62.77
CA SER A 3 -23.74 -36.51 -62.54
C SER A 3 -23.39 -36.74 -61.08
N LYS A 4 -22.55 -37.73 -60.78
CA LYS A 4 -21.93 -37.88 -59.46
C LYS A 4 -20.74 -36.94 -59.35
N GLN A 5 -20.93 -35.84 -58.62
CA GLN A 5 -19.91 -34.87 -58.28
C GLN A 5 -19.16 -35.35 -57.02
N ALA A 6 -17.90 -35.74 -57.19
CA ALA A 6 -17.03 -36.13 -56.09
C ALA A 6 -16.60 -34.87 -55.30
N SER A 7 -17.07 -34.77 -54.06
CA SER A 7 -16.69 -33.70 -53.12
C SER A 7 -15.28 -33.95 -52.56
N SER A 8 -14.32 -33.16 -53.03
CA SER A 8 -12.93 -33.14 -52.54
C SER A 8 -12.86 -32.44 -51.17
N LYS A 9 -12.85 -33.21 -50.09
CA LYS A 9 -12.51 -32.71 -48.74
C LYS A 9 -11.00 -32.44 -48.68
N ARG A 10 -10.62 -31.17 -48.80
CA ARG A 10 -9.24 -30.68 -48.66
C ARG A 10 -8.78 -30.88 -47.20
N SER A 11 -8.11 -32.00 -46.92
CA SER A 11 -7.58 -32.30 -45.58
C SER A 11 -6.44 -31.34 -45.24
N VAL A 12 -6.61 -30.54 -44.20
CA VAL A 12 -5.55 -29.67 -43.65
C VAL A 12 -4.35 -30.55 -43.23
N PRO A 13 -3.11 -30.23 -43.64
CA PRO A 13 -1.95 -31.05 -43.30
C PRO A 13 -1.77 -31.15 -41.78
N MET A 14 -1.44 -32.35 -41.28
CA MET A 14 -1.43 -32.69 -39.84
C MET A 14 -0.64 -31.69 -38.97
N ARG A 15 0.42 -31.09 -39.52
CA ARG A 15 1.23 -30.08 -38.83
C ARG A 15 0.47 -28.77 -38.55
N ARG A 16 -0.37 -28.30 -39.48
CA ARG A 16 -1.22 -27.11 -39.28
C ARG A 16 -2.35 -27.40 -38.29
N ARG A 17 -2.91 -28.61 -38.33
CA ARG A 17 -3.91 -29.06 -37.35
C ARG A 17 -3.35 -29.06 -35.93
N ASN A 18 -2.15 -29.61 -35.72
CA ASN A 18 -1.53 -29.67 -34.40
C ASN A 18 -1.19 -28.28 -33.83
N ILE A 19 -0.75 -27.33 -34.68
CA ILE A 19 -0.51 -25.95 -34.27
C ILE A 19 -1.81 -25.27 -33.83
N LEU A 20 -2.90 -25.44 -34.58
CA LEU A 20 -4.22 -24.89 -34.20
C LEU A 20 -4.73 -25.47 -32.87
N TYR A 21 -4.56 -26.78 -32.65
CA TYR A 21 -4.94 -27.42 -31.39
C TYR A 21 -4.12 -26.91 -30.19
N LEU A 22 -2.80 -26.74 -30.35
CA LEU A 22 -1.94 -26.19 -29.30
C LEU A 22 -2.30 -24.74 -28.97
N GLY A 23 -2.59 -23.93 -29.99
CA GLY A 23 -3.07 -22.56 -29.81
C GLY A 23 -4.40 -22.50 -29.06
N LEU A 24 -5.33 -23.41 -29.38
CA LEU A 24 -6.61 -23.51 -28.68
C LEU A 24 -6.45 -23.93 -27.22
N LEU A 25 -5.61 -24.93 -26.92
CA LEU A 25 -5.30 -25.33 -25.55
C LEU A 25 -4.71 -24.18 -24.72
N TRP A 26 -3.85 -23.36 -25.33
CA TRP A 26 -3.26 -22.20 -24.66
C TRP A 26 -4.31 -21.11 -24.40
N ALA A 27 -5.15 -20.81 -25.39
CA ALA A 27 -6.24 -19.84 -25.25
C ALA A 27 -7.26 -20.27 -24.18
N THR A 28 -7.71 -21.52 -24.19
CA THR A 28 -8.69 -21.99 -23.21
C THR A 28 -8.08 -22.14 -21.81
N TRP A 29 -6.81 -22.53 -21.69
CA TRP A 29 -6.12 -22.53 -20.40
C TRP A 29 -5.98 -21.12 -19.83
N THR A 30 -5.58 -20.13 -20.62
CA THR A 30 -5.45 -18.74 -20.12
C THR A 30 -6.80 -18.16 -19.68
N ILE A 31 -7.88 -18.43 -20.41
CA ILE A 31 -9.24 -18.03 -20.01
C ILE A 31 -9.66 -18.72 -18.71
N ALA A 32 -9.53 -20.06 -18.64
CA ALA A 32 -9.89 -20.83 -17.46
C ALA A 32 -9.06 -20.41 -16.23
N PHE A 33 -7.75 -20.20 -16.40
CA PHE A 33 -6.86 -19.75 -15.34
C PHE A 33 -7.28 -18.38 -14.81
N LYS A 34 -7.62 -17.42 -15.67
CA LYS A 34 -8.09 -16.09 -15.25
C LYS A 34 -9.42 -16.14 -14.50
N ILE A 35 -10.40 -16.91 -14.99
CA ILE A 35 -11.71 -17.03 -14.33
C ILE A 35 -11.54 -17.69 -12.95
N LEU A 36 -10.90 -18.86 -12.91
CA LEU A 36 -10.78 -19.65 -11.68
C LEU A 36 -9.87 -18.99 -10.65
N SER A 37 -8.83 -18.27 -11.07
CA SER A 37 -7.99 -17.50 -10.12
C SER A 37 -8.75 -16.31 -9.53
N HIS A 38 -9.62 -15.67 -10.29
CA HIS A 38 -10.47 -14.58 -9.78
C HIS A 38 -11.56 -15.09 -8.81
N GLU A 39 -12.07 -16.31 -9.02
CA GLU A 39 -13.09 -16.95 -8.17
C GLU A 39 -12.51 -17.69 -6.94
N SER A 40 -11.20 -17.90 -6.88
CA SER A 40 -10.53 -18.61 -5.78
C SER A 40 -10.55 -17.89 -4.42
N LEU A 41 -11.05 -16.65 -4.39
CA LEU A 41 -11.35 -15.88 -3.18
C LEU A 41 -12.84 -15.57 -3.15
N PRO A 42 -13.67 -16.45 -2.56
CA PRO A 42 -15.08 -16.14 -2.34
C PRO A 42 -15.19 -14.80 -1.58
N PRO A 43 -16.05 -13.90 -2.05
CA PRO A 43 -16.19 -12.61 -1.41
C PRO A 43 -16.86 -12.75 -0.04
N ILE A 44 -16.51 -11.84 0.87
CA ILE A 44 -17.10 -11.76 2.20
C ILE A 44 -18.42 -11.00 2.08
N GLN A 45 -19.48 -11.55 2.65
CA GLN A 45 -20.72 -10.80 2.85
C GLN A 45 -20.67 -10.15 4.24
N SER A 46 -20.68 -8.82 4.29
CA SER A 46 -20.85 -8.07 5.53
C SER A 46 -22.27 -7.51 5.62
N VAL A 47 -22.94 -7.68 6.75
CA VAL A 47 -24.32 -7.20 6.96
C VAL A 47 -24.41 -5.66 7.03
N SER A 48 -23.30 -4.99 7.36
CA SER A 48 -23.21 -3.53 7.59
C SER A 48 -22.72 -2.71 6.38
N ALA A 49 -22.36 -3.36 5.27
CA ALA A 49 -21.93 -2.69 4.04
C ALA A 49 -22.89 -2.98 2.88
N PRO A 50 -23.09 -2.04 1.95
CA PRO A 50 -23.84 -2.34 0.74
C PRO A 50 -23.03 -3.30 -0.14
N ASN A 51 -23.56 -4.51 -0.35
CA ASN A 51 -23.05 -5.56 -1.22
C ASN A 51 -21.82 -6.37 -0.73
N VAL A 52 -21.71 -7.54 -1.38
CA VAL A 52 -20.58 -8.48 -1.42
C VAL A 52 -19.23 -7.77 -1.48
N LEU A 53 -18.45 -7.81 -0.38
CA LEU A 53 -17.12 -7.21 -0.29
C LEU A 53 -16.06 -8.16 -0.85
N ARG A 54 -15.20 -7.63 -1.73
CA ARG A 54 -14.07 -8.38 -2.27
C ARG A 54 -12.97 -8.50 -1.21
N VAL A 55 -12.64 -9.73 -0.85
CA VAL A 55 -11.56 -10.03 0.12
C VAL A 55 -10.20 -9.72 -0.50
N LYS A 56 -9.39 -8.91 0.18
CA LYS A 56 -7.99 -8.69 -0.16
C LYS A 56 -7.10 -9.61 0.68
N LYS A 57 -6.27 -10.42 0.04
CA LYS A 57 -5.18 -11.11 0.74
C LYS A 57 -4.11 -10.09 1.09
N LEU A 58 -3.78 -10.01 2.36
CA LEU A 58 -2.79 -9.09 2.87
C LEU A 58 -1.49 -9.82 3.22
N SER A 59 -0.39 -9.09 3.15
CA SER A 59 0.85 -9.41 3.85
C SER A 59 0.79 -8.91 5.29
N CYS A 60 1.68 -9.41 6.15
CA CYS A 60 1.76 -8.97 7.54
C CYS A 60 2.18 -7.50 7.72
N THR A 61 2.75 -6.87 6.68
CA THR A 61 3.15 -5.44 6.66
C THR A 61 2.15 -4.54 5.96
N ASP A 62 1.03 -5.08 5.45
CA ASP A 62 0.09 -4.26 4.68
C ASP A 62 -0.65 -3.30 5.62
N SER A 63 -0.70 -2.03 5.23
CA SER A 63 -1.46 -0.95 5.87
C SER A 63 -2.43 -0.30 4.88
N LEU A 64 -3.34 0.54 5.36
CA LEU A 64 -4.26 1.32 4.51
C LEU A 64 -3.63 2.63 4.05
N TRP A 65 -2.56 3.07 4.72
CA TRP A 65 -1.84 4.30 4.44
C TRP A 65 -0.33 4.04 4.31
N VAL A 66 0.21 4.40 3.15
CA VAL A 66 1.65 4.36 2.86
C VAL A 66 2.09 5.77 2.47
N PRO A 67 2.93 6.46 3.26
CA PRO A 67 3.21 7.88 3.07
C PRO A 67 3.65 8.28 1.65
N GLU A 68 4.56 7.53 1.03
CA GLU A 68 5.03 7.83 -0.33
C GLU A 68 3.97 7.61 -1.43
N GLU A 69 2.99 6.75 -1.18
CA GLU A 69 1.99 6.33 -2.17
C GLU A 69 0.70 7.14 -2.07
N CYS A 70 0.35 7.62 -0.87
CA CYS A 70 -0.87 8.41 -0.64
C CYS A 70 -0.83 9.81 -1.29
N GLY A 71 0.36 10.32 -1.58
CA GLY A 71 0.56 11.63 -2.21
C GLY A 71 0.16 12.81 -1.32
N MET A 72 0.12 13.99 -1.94
CA MET A 72 -0.24 15.25 -1.28
C MET A 72 -1.63 15.18 -0.65
N ASP A 73 -1.74 15.61 0.61
CA ASP A 73 -2.95 15.55 1.44
C ASP A 73 -3.58 14.15 1.57
N GLY A 74 -2.84 13.10 1.19
CA GLY A 74 -3.37 11.75 1.13
C GLY A 74 -4.36 11.50 0.01
N ALA A 75 -4.44 12.36 -1.01
CA ALA A 75 -5.46 12.34 -2.05
C ALA A 75 -5.59 10.98 -2.80
N LYS A 76 -4.56 10.14 -2.79
CA LYS A 76 -4.59 8.80 -3.43
C LYS A 76 -5.05 7.68 -2.49
N CYS A 77 -5.20 7.97 -1.19
CA CYS A 77 -5.62 7.03 -0.16
C CYS A 77 -7.09 7.21 0.25
N GLU A 78 -7.86 7.98 -0.53
CA GLU A 78 -9.31 8.03 -0.40
C GLU A 78 -9.96 6.66 -0.73
N PRO A 79 -11.12 6.33 -0.13
CA PRO A 79 -11.90 7.13 0.82
C PRO A 79 -11.33 7.07 2.24
N PHE A 80 -11.58 8.10 3.07
CA PHE A 80 -11.09 8.16 4.45
C PHE A 80 -12.08 7.64 5.50
N GLU A 81 -13.39 7.63 5.20
CA GLU A 81 -14.44 7.28 6.15
C GLU A 81 -15.57 6.48 5.47
N ASN A 82 -16.44 5.86 6.29
CA ASN A 82 -17.67 5.18 5.85
C ASN A 82 -17.46 4.11 4.76
N HIS A 83 -16.25 3.56 4.69
CA HIS A 83 -15.88 2.51 3.76
C HIS A 83 -15.47 1.24 4.52
N HIS A 84 -15.73 0.08 3.92
CA HIS A 84 -15.42 -1.22 4.52
C HIS A 84 -14.38 -1.93 3.68
N VAL A 85 -13.33 -2.45 4.32
CA VAL A 85 -12.25 -3.20 3.68
C VAL A 85 -12.26 -4.61 4.24
N ALA A 86 -12.65 -5.58 3.40
CA ALA A 86 -12.57 -6.99 3.73
C ALA A 86 -11.16 -7.53 3.43
N PHE A 87 -10.57 -8.23 4.39
CA PHE A 87 -9.20 -8.72 4.30
C PHE A 87 -9.05 -10.17 4.75
N GLN A 88 -7.97 -10.81 4.30
CA GLN A 88 -7.50 -12.11 4.76
C GLN A 88 -6.01 -12.03 5.07
N CYS A 89 -5.64 -12.42 6.29
CA CYS A 89 -4.28 -12.43 6.81
C CYS A 89 -3.72 -13.86 6.88
N PRO A 90 -2.42 -14.03 6.61
CA PRO A 90 -1.73 -15.28 6.87
C PRO A 90 -1.55 -15.50 8.39
N ALA A 91 -1.18 -16.72 8.76
CA ALA A 91 -0.73 -17.04 10.11
C ALA A 91 0.71 -16.55 10.36
N ASN A 92 1.10 -16.46 11.64
CA ASN A 92 2.45 -16.21 12.13
C ASN A 92 3.00 -14.79 11.85
N CYS A 93 2.15 -13.76 11.77
CA CYS A 93 2.59 -12.41 11.45
C CYS A 93 3.46 -11.75 12.54
N LEU A 94 3.26 -12.12 13.80
CA LEU A 94 4.10 -11.66 14.91
C LEU A 94 5.36 -12.52 15.02
N ARG A 95 5.22 -13.83 14.83
CA ARG A 95 6.35 -14.79 14.91
C ARG A 95 7.38 -14.59 13.80
N ASP A 96 6.95 -14.21 12.61
CA ASP A 96 7.83 -13.94 11.47
C ASP A 96 8.68 -12.66 11.66
N GLY A 97 8.53 -11.95 12.80
CA GLY A 97 9.39 -10.83 13.17
C GLY A 97 9.16 -9.60 12.30
N VAL A 98 7.90 -9.37 11.93
CA VAL A 98 7.53 -8.28 11.02
C VAL A 98 7.64 -6.95 11.76
N VAL A 99 8.68 -6.20 11.41
CA VAL A 99 9.04 -4.93 12.05
C VAL A 99 9.31 -3.84 11.02
N THR A 100 9.12 -2.58 11.43
CA THR A 100 9.53 -1.42 10.65
C THR A 100 11.06 -1.38 10.52
N LYS A 101 11.54 -1.53 9.29
CA LYS A 101 13.00 -1.52 9.00
C LYS A 101 13.55 -0.10 8.84
N GLU A 102 12.71 0.82 8.40
CA GLU A 102 13.03 2.23 8.23
C GLU A 102 12.31 3.05 9.30
N PRO A 103 12.86 4.18 9.75
CA PRO A 103 12.20 5.06 10.71
C PRO A 103 10.84 5.52 10.18
N HIS A 104 9.78 5.13 10.88
CA HIS A 104 8.42 5.57 10.59
C HIS A 104 8.08 6.79 11.43
N LEU A 105 7.87 7.94 10.77
CA LEU A 105 7.59 9.21 11.44
C LEU A 105 6.16 9.20 11.99
N THR A 106 6.00 9.55 13.26
CA THR A 106 4.71 9.42 13.94
C THR A 106 4.56 10.48 15.03
N GLY A 107 3.96 11.61 14.68
CA GLY A 107 3.87 12.77 15.56
C GLY A 107 5.26 13.20 16.05
N SER A 108 5.47 13.14 17.38
CA SER A 108 6.76 13.43 18.02
C SER A 108 7.78 12.29 17.95
N GLN A 109 7.38 11.09 17.53
CA GLN A 109 8.16 9.86 17.63
C GLN A 109 8.69 9.40 16.27
N GLU A 110 9.75 8.61 16.29
CA GLU A 110 10.29 7.88 15.13
C GLU A 110 10.34 6.39 15.49
N ILE A 111 9.52 5.59 14.82
CA ILE A 111 9.29 4.19 15.17
C ILE A 111 10.14 3.29 14.26
N ILE A 112 11.05 2.51 14.86
CA ILE A 112 11.92 1.57 14.15
C ILE A 112 12.04 0.26 14.95
N ASN A 113 12.29 -0.85 14.26
CA ASN A 113 12.54 -2.18 14.83
C ASN A 113 11.41 -2.71 15.72
N ARG A 114 10.16 -2.34 15.43
CA ARG A 114 8.98 -2.92 16.07
C ARG A 114 7.82 -3.07 15.09
N THR A 115 6.87 -3.92 15.44
CA THR A 115 5.62 -4.06 14.68
C THR A 115 4.80 -2.78 14.80
N LEU A 116 4.34 -2.26 13.67
CA LEU A 116 3.65 -0.98 13.61
C LEU A 116 2.15 -1.16 13.92
N VAL A 117 1.79 -1.01 15.18
CA VAL A 117 0.40 -0.98 15.64
C VAL A 117 0.21 0.30 16.45
N ILE A 118 -0.61 1.23 15.94
CA ILE A 118 -0.84 2.53 16.57
C ILE A 118 -2.32 2.63 16.93
N GLY A 119 -2.60 2.77 18.22
CA GLY A 119 -3.95 2.82 18.76
C GLY A 119 -4.59 1.46 19.07
N GLY A 120 -5.80 1.54 19.61
CA GLY A 120 -6.67 0.44 20.01
C GLY A 120 -7.77 0.97 20.93
N PRO A 121 -9.08 0.77 20.67
CA PRO A 121 -9.70 -0.04 19.60
C PRO A 121 -9.86 0.68 18.24
N ILE A 122 -9.44 1.94 18.15
CA ILE A 122 -9.36 2.67 16.87
C ILE A 122 -7.88 2.74 16.49
N TYR A 123 -7.55 2.22 15.31
CA TYR A 123 -6.19 2.12 14.81
C TYR A 123 -5.91 3.20 13.76
N ARG A 124 -4.69 3.72 13.76
CA ARG A 124 -4.25 4.68 12.74
C ARG A 124 -4.08 3.97 11.39
N GLY A 125 -4.43 4.63 10.28
CA GLY A 125 -4.51 4.03 8.94
C GLY A 125 -3.22 3.41 8.40
N ASP A 126 -2.07 3.81 8.94
CA ASP A 126 -0.76 3.27 8.61
C ASP A 126 -0.30 2.11 9.52
N SER A 127 -1.12 1.71 10.49
CA SER A 127 -0.88 0.47 11.26
C SER A 127 -0.95 -0.76 10.35
N TYR A 128 -0.14 -1.76 10.64
CA TYR A 128 -0.20 -3.05 9.96
C TYR A 128 -1.50 -3.76 10.31
N ILE A 129 -2.35 -4.01 9.31
CA ILE A 129 -3.74 -4.47 9.49
C ILE A 129 -3.78 -5.83 10.19
N CYS A 130 -2.90 -6.77 9.81
CA CYS A 130 -2.91 -8.12 10.39
C CYS A 130 -2.47 -8.14 11.86
N PRO A 131 -1.34 -7.53 12.26
CA PRO A 131 -1.01 -7.32 13.67
C PRO A 131 -2.08 -6.55 14.46
N SER A 132 -2.68 -5.50 13.89
CA SER A 132 -3.80 -4.79 14.52
C SER A 132 -5.02 -5.69 14.73
N ALA A 133 -5.34 -6.58 13.78
CA ALA A 133 -6.46 -7.51 13.90
C ALA A 133 -6.22 -8.58 14.97
N ILE A 134 -4.97 -9.02 15.17
CA ILE A 134 -4.58 -9.90 16.28
C ILE A 134 -4.72 -9.14 17.60
N HIS A 135 -4.20 -7.90 17.66
CA HIS A 135 -4.32 -7.02 18.82
C HIS A 135 -5.79 -6.78 19.22
N ASP A 136 -6.71 -6.68 18.26
CA ASP A 136 -8.15 -6.50 18.52
C ASP A 136 -8.91 -7.82 18.78
N GLY A 137 -8.23 -8.97 18.68
CA GLY A 137 -8.83 -10.30 18.88
C GLY A 137 -9.74 -10.76 17.73
N VAL A 138 -9.65 -10.14 16.56
CA VAL A 138 -10.47 -10.45 15.38
C VAL A 138 -9.97 -11.68 14.65
N ILE A 139 -8.65 -11.89 14.64
CA ILE A 139 -7.99 -13.07 14.07
C ILE A 139 -7.00 -13.66 15.07
N ASP A 140 -6.66 -14.93 14.89
CA ASP A 140 -5.69 -15.63 15.71
C ASP A 140 -4.31 -15.67 15.03
N GLU A 141 -3.24 -15.47 15.79
CA GLU A 141 -1.87 -15.45 15.26
C GLU A 141 -1.45 -16.80 14.68
N ALA A 142 -1.86 -17.93 15.28
CA ALA A 142 -1.41 -19.25 14.83
C ALA A 142 -2.11 -19.72 13.55
N THR A 143 -3.32 -19.24 13.29
CA THR A 143 -4.17 -19.66 12.16
C THR A 143 -4.37 -18.57 11.10
N GLY A 144 -4.09 -17.31 11.43
CA GLY A 144 -4.47 -16.17 10.61
C GLY A 144 -5.98 -15.98 10.62
N GLY A 145 -6.54 -15.46 9.52
CA GLY A 145 -7.99 -15.34 9.41
C GLY A 145 -8.44 -14.27 8.43
N CYS A 146 -9.70 -13.86 8.54
CA CYS A 146 -10.26 -12.75 7.80
C CYS A 146 -11.10 -11.85 8.69
N GLY A 147 -11.23 -10.60 8.26
CA GLY A 147 -11.94 -9.56 8.98
C GLY A 147 -12.41 -8.45 8.06
N VAL A 148 -13.18 -7.53 8.60
CA VAL A 148 -13.58 -6.28 7.94
C VAL A 148 -13.12 -5.12 8.81
N ALA A 149 -12.33 -4.25 8.21
CA ALA A 149 -11.96 -2.96 8.78
C ALA A 149 -12.95 -1.91 8.27
N LYS A 150 -13.58 -1.18 9.17
CA LYS A 150 -14.40 -0.01 8.85
C LYS A 150 -13.56 1.25 9.01
N LEU A 151 -13.48 2.05 7.96
CA LEU A 151 -12.84 3.37 8.01
C LEU A 151 -13.69 4.35 8.81
N MET A 152 -13.04 5.02 9.76
CA MET A 152 -13.66 5.91 10.74
C MET A 152 -13.39 7.39 10.45
N GLY A 153 -12.56 7.69 9.45
CA GLY A 153 -12.20 9.06 9.10
C GLY A 153 -11.11 9.63 9.98
N MET A 154 -11.19 10.94 10.20
CA MET A 154 -10.18 11.66 10.96
C MET A 154 -10.20 11.28 12.45
N THR A 155 -9.03 11.19 13.06
CA THR A 155 -8.87 10.96 14.49
C THR A 155 -7.67 11.75 15.00
N ASN A 156 -7.77 12.30 16.20
CA ASN A 156 -6.77 13.23 16.74
C ASN A 156 -5.90 12.63 17.86
N SER A 157 -6.25 11.44 18.35
CA SER A 157 -5.44 10.74 19.35
C SER A 157 -5.65 9.23 19.26
N PHE A 158 -4.59 8.50 19.54
CA PHE A 158 -4.54 7.05 19.56
C PHE A 158 -3.97 6.62 20.90
N SER A 159 -4.67 5.74 21.62
CA SER A 159 -4.25 5.26 22.93
C SER A 159 -3.54 3.90 22.80
N SER A 160 -2.45 3.72 23.55
CA SER A 160 -1.75 2.46 23.67
C SER A 160 -2.54 1.49 24.54
N SER A 161 -2.45 0.20 24.20
CA SER A 161 -2.93 -0.92 24.99
C SER A 161 -2.09 -2.17 24.68
N TYR A 162 -2.15 -3.14 25.58
CA TYR A 162 -1.49 -4.43 25.42
C TYR A 162 -2.53 -5.54 25.38
N MET A 163 -2.78 -6.10 24.21
CA MET A 163 -3.83 -7.09 23.97
C MET A 163 -3.30 -8.22 23.07
N TYR A 164 -3.67 -9.46 23.38
CA TYR A 164 -3.28 -10.66 22.63
C TYR A 164 -1.77 -10.73 22.28
N ASN A 165 -0.92 -10.38 23.25
CA ASN A 165 0.54 -10.32 23.14
C ASN A 165 1.10 -9.28 22.14
N VAL A 166 0.29 -8.29 21.76
CA VAL A 166 0.70 -7.16 20.93
C VAL A 166 0.61 -5.89 21.76
N GLU A 167 1.66 -5.07 21.73
CA GLU A 167 1.66 -3.73 22.32
C GLU A 167 1.43 -2.68 21.22
N SER A 168 0.34 -1.93 21.34
CA SER A 168 0.08 -0.78 20.47
C SER A 168 0.75 0.49 20.99
N LEU A 169 0.97 1.45 20.10
CA LEU A 169 1.57 2.76 20.41
C LEU A 169 0.51 3.82 20.67
N ASP A 170 0.76 4.69 21.64
CA ASP A 170 -0.01 5.91 21.85
C ASP A 170 0.62 7.07 21.08
N VAL A 171 -0.24 7.86 20.43
CA VAL A 171 0.17 9.04 19.68
C VAL A 171 -0.93 10.08 19.76
N GLN A 172 -0.55 11.29 20.16
CA GLN A 172 -1.43 12.45 20.14
C GLN A 172 -1.14 13.27 18.90
N THR A 173 -1.77 12.94 17.77
CA THR A 173 -1.59 13.64 16.48
C THR A 173 -2.87 13.55 15.65
N TYR A 174 -3.11 14.58 14.84
CA TYR A 174 -4.17 14.55 13.83
C TYR A 174 -3.81 13.56 12.73
N PHE A 175 -4.72 12.67 12.34
CA PHE A 175 -4.50 11.81 11.19
C PHE A 175 -5.81 11.60 10.42
N PRO A 176 -5.81 11.73 9.07
CA PRO A 176 -7.04 11.76 8.27
C PRO A 176 -7.72 10.40 8.14
N MET A 177 -7.00 9.30 8.36
CA MET A 177 -7.53 7.94 8.20
C MET A 177 -7.32 7.10 9.46
N SER A 178 -8.40 6.68 10.10
CA SER A 178 -8.40 5.63 11.11
C SER A 178 -9.37 4.51 10.76
N PHE A 179 -9.18 3.35 11.37
CA PHE A 179 -10.08 2.22 11.19
C PHE A 179 -10.33 1.47 12.49
N ARG A 180 -11.42 0.72 12.51
CA ARG A 180 -11.74 -0.25 13.57
C ARG A 180 -12.25 -1.54 12.96
N PHE A 181 -12.16 -2.64 13.66
CA PHE A 181 -12.69 -3.90 13.18
C PHE A 181 -14.16 -4.10 13.59
N THR A 182 -14.91 -4.81 12.75
CA THR A 182 -16.28 -5.26 13.07
C THR A 182 -16.19 -6.65 13.71
N ILE A 183 -16.55 -6.76 14.99
CA ILE A 183 -16.37 -7.98 15.80
C ILE A 183 -17.62 -8.89 15.78
N ASP A 184 -18.77 -8.40 15.29
CA ASP A 184 -20.01 -9.19 15.35
C ASP A 184 -19.98 -10.36 14.35
N SER A 185 -19.96 -11.59 14.88
CA SER A 185 -19.98 -12.84 14.11
C SER A 185 -21.27 -13.06 13.33
N LYS A 186 -22.35 -12.33 13.65
CA LYS A 186 -23.57 -12.27 12.82
C LYS A 186 -23.38 -11.39 11.59
N GLU A 187 -22.44 -10.45 11.63
CA GLU A 187 -22.17 -9.51 10.55
C GLU A 187 -21.14 -10.02 9.55
N MET A 188 -20.46 -11.14 9.84
CA MET A 188 -19.26 -11.56 9.11
C MET A 188 -19.11 -13.09 9.03
N SER A 189 -19.36 -13.66 7.84
CA SER A 189 -18.97 -15.04 7.54
C SER A 189 -17.72 -15.05 6.68
N CYS A 190 -16.60 -15.37 7.32
CA CYS A 190 -15.38 -15.75 6.62
C CYS A 190 -15.67 -16.97 5.75
N PRO A 191 -15.23 -17.02 4.48
CA PRO A 191 -15.41 -18.21 3.66
C PRO A 191 -14.66 -19.37 4.30
N THR A 192 -15.39 -20.22 5.01
CA THR A 192 -14.82 -21.41 5.59
C THR A 192 -14.36 -22.29 4.43
N THR A 193 -13.10 -22.73 4.49
CA THR A 193 -12.47 -23.70 3.57
C THR A 193 -13.18 -25.06 3.50
N THR A 194 -14.37 -25.19 4.11
CA THR A 194 -15.27 -26.34 4.07
C THR A 194 -16.27 -26.30 2.91
N GLY A 195 -16.45 -25.17 2.23
CA GLY A 195 -17.13 -25.13 0.92
C GLY A 195 -16.15 -25.54 -0.17
N THR A 196 -16.47 -26.59 -0.93
CA THR A 196 -15.70 -27.16 -2.07
C THR A 196 -14.45 -26.38 -2.42
N ASN A 197 -13.29 -26.86 -1.98
CA ASN A 197 -12.02 -26.15 -1.99
C ASN A 197 -11.57 -25.77 -3.42
N THR A 198 -12.09 -24.65 -3.94
CA THR A 198 -11.81 -24.16 -5.30
C THR A 198 -10.38 -23.67 -5.44
N GLN A 199 -9.67 -23.46 -4.32
CA GLN A 199 -8.24 -23.11 -4.30
C GLN A 199 -7.38 -24.18 -5.00
N TRP A 200 -7.81 -25.44 -4.99
CA TRP A 200 -7.13 -26.53 -5.69
C TRP A 200 -7.62 -26.74 -7.13
N THR A 201 -8.74 -26.12 -7.53
CA THR A 201 -9.25 -26.26 -8.90
C THR A 201 -8.26 -25.69 -9.91
N VAL A 202 -7.62 -24.56 -9.62
CA VAL A 202 -6.63 -23.92 -10.50
C VAL A 202 -5.40 -24.81 -10.75
N PRO A 203 -4.74 -25.41 -9.74
CA PRO A 203 -3.63 -26.35 -9.97
C PRO A 203 -4.07 -27.64 -10.66
N TYR A 204 -5.24 -28.22 -10.33
CA TYR A 204 -5.71 -29.44 -11.01
C TYR A 204 -6.03 -29.21 -12.50
N VAL A 205 -6.70 -28.10 -12.84
CA VAL A 205 -6.97 -27.73 -14.24
C VAL A 205 -5.65 -27.51 -14.98
N SER A 206 -4.70 -26.81 -14.37
CA SER A 206 -3.38 -26.57 -14.99
C SER A 206 -2.59 -27.86 -15.23
N ALA A 207 -2.67 -28.83 -14.30
CA ALA A 207 -2.06 -30.15 -14.47
C ALA A 207 -2.70 -30.93 -15.63
N ALA A 208 -4.04 -30.91 -15.74
CA ALA A 208 -4.77 -31.56 -16.83
C ALA A 208 -4.38 -31.01 -18.21
N TYR A 209 -4.33 -29.68 -18.36
CA TYR A 209 -3.88 -29.05 -19.61
C TYR A 209 -2.41 -29.37 -19.92
N THR A 210 -1.55 -29.39 -18.90
CA THR A 210 -0.14 -29.78 -19.05
C THR A 210 -0.03 -31.22 -19.56
N ALA A 211 -0.79 -32.15 -19.00
CA ALA A 211 -0.83 -33.53 -19.49
C ALA A 211 -1.30 -33.63 -20.96
N LEU A 212 -2.31 -32.83 -21.36
CA LEU A 212 -2.79 -32.77 -22.75
C LEU A 212 -1.71 -32.25 -23.70
N VAL A 213 -0.99 -31.20 -23.33
CA VAL A 213 0.11 -30.63 -24.15
C VAL A 213 1.27 -31.62 -24.27
N TRP A 214 1.62 -32.31 -23.18
CA TRP A 214 2.68 -33.33 -23.18
C TRP A 214 2.30 -34.55 -24.04
N LYS A 215 1.03 -34.93 -24.08
CA LYS A 215 0.53 -36.02 -24.94
C LYS A 215 0.46 -35.65 -26.42
N THR A 216 0.12 -34.39 -26.73
CA THR A 216 -0.12 -33.93 -28.12
C THR A 216 1.14 -33.40 -28.81
N SER A 217 2.12 -32.89 -28.05
CA SER A 217 3.38 -32.36 -28.58
C SER A 217 4.56 -33.26 -28.23
N SER A 218 5.34 -33.67 -29.24
CA SER A 218 6.65 -34.34 -29.07
C SER A 218 7.82 -33.35 -29.01
N SER A 219 7.58 -32.05 -29.24
CA SER A 219 8.64 -31.04 -29.21
C SER A 219 9.01 -30.66 -27.78
N GLY A 220 10.28 -30.87 -27.43
CA GLY A 220 10.83 -30.48 -26.12
C GLY A 220 10.63 -28.99 -25.84
N THR A 221 10.86 -28.13 -26.83
CA THR A 221 10.69 -26.66 -26.70
C THR A 221 9.25 -26.26 -26.37
N VAL A 222 8.25 -26.92 -26.96
CA VAL A 222 6.84 -26.60 -26.66
C VAL A 222 6.48 -27.02 -25.23
N ARG A 223 6.96 -28.17 -24.78
CA ARG A 223 6.73 -28.65 -23.41
C ARG A 223 7.39 -27.74 -22.38
N THR A 224 8.63 -27.32 -22.60
CA THR A 224 9.34 -26.43 -21.67
C THR A 224 8.70 -25.05 -21.59
N LEU A 225 8.36 -24.44 -22.73
CA LEU A 225 7.69 -23.14 -22.74
C LEU A 225 6.31 -23.18 -22.05
N TRP A 226 5.53 -24.25 -22.28
CA TRP A 226 4.25 -24.45 -21.59
C TRP A 226 4.44 -24.55 -20.07
N SER A 227 5.34 -25.43 -19.62
CA SER A 227 5.60 -25.65 -18.19
C SER A 227 6.12 -24.39 -17.49
N LEU A 228 7.01 -23.62 -18.13
CA LEU A 228 7.48 -22.33 -17.60
C LEU A 228 6.35 -21.31 -17.52
N ALA A 229 5.48 -21.21 -18.53
CA ALA A 229 4.35 -20.29 -18.52
C ALA A 229 3.33 -20.63 -17.42
N VAL A 230 3.01 -21.91 -17.23
CA VAL A 230 2.16 -22.38 -16.13
C VAL A 230 2.81 -22.05 -14.79
N ALA A 231 4.08 -22.41 -14.59
CA ALA A 231 4.80 -22.13 -13.35
C ALA A 231 4.82 -20.63 -13.02
N TYR A 232 5.16 -19.79 -14.00
CA TYR A 232 5.13 -18.33 -13.86
C TYR A 232 3.74 -17.82 -13.45
N ALA A 233 2.67 -18.31 -14.09
CA ALA A 233 1.31 -17.89 -13.76
C ALA A 233 0.92 -18.25 -12.32
N HIS A 234 1.24 -19.46 -11.85
CA HIS A 234 0.99 -19.88 -10.46
C HIS A 234 1.84 -19.14 -9.44
N LEU A 235 3.12 -18.89 -9.75
CA LEU A 235 3.96 -18.03 -8.92
C LEU A 235 3.37 -16.61 -8.86
N SER A 236 2.80 -16.12 -9.96
CA SER A 236 2.25 -14.77 -9.99
C SER A 236 0.98 -14.59 -9.16
N THR A 237 0.14 -15.62 -9.07
CA THR A 237 -1.08 -15.58 -8.24
C THR A 237 -0.81 -15.91 -6.78
N SER A 238 0.13 -16.82 -6.48
CA SER A 238 0.51 -17.19 -5.11
C SER A 238 1.32 -16.11 -4.39
N SER A 239 2.19 -15.40 -5.11
CA SER A 239 2.91 -14.24 -4.57
C SER A 239 2.05 -12.97 -4.47
N GLY A 240 0.75 -13.05 -4.82
CA GLY A 240 -0.09 -11.86 -4.95
C GLY A 240 0.39 -10.91 -6.04
N THR A 241 1.30 -11.35 -6.92
CA THR A 241 1.82 -10.56 -8.04
C THR A 241 0.86 -10.49 -9.24
N ALA A 242 -0.44 -10.36 -8.99
CA ALA A 242 -1.39 -9.90 -10.01
C ALA A 242 -1.02 -8.46 -10.41
N ALA A 243 -0.26 -8.31 -11.49
CA ALA A 243 0.11 -7.03 -12.07
C ALA A 243 -1.13 -6.17 -12.33
N SER A 244 -1.44 -5.21 -11.44
CA SER A 244 -2.21 -3.96 -11.65
C SER A 244 -2.81 -3.38 -10.35
N HIS A 245 -2.12 -3.39 -9.21
CA HIS A 245 -2.72 -2.97 -7.93
C HIS A 245 -1.88 -1.93 -7.19
N TRP A 246 -2.54 -0.84 -6.82
CA TRP A 246 -2.02 0.46 -6.34
C TRP A 246 -1.43 0.46 -4.91
N TRP A 247 -1.35 -0.71 -4.26
CA TRP A 247 -0.87 -0.87 -2.88
C TRP A 247 0.35 -1.79 -2.78
N ARG A 248 0.92 -2.20 -3.92
CA ARG A 248 2.11 -3.04 -3.89
C ARG A 248 3.30 -2.12 -3.64
N GLN A 249 3.94 -2.31 -2.49
CA GLN A 249 5.31 -1.86 -2.24
C GLN A 249 6.11 -2.15 -3.52
N PRO A 250 6.60 -1.13 -4.25
CA PRO A 250 7.67 -1.38 -5.19
C PRO A 250 8.73 -2.11 -4.38
N ALA A 251 9.29 -3.20 -4.93
CA ALA A 251 10.57 -3.68 -4.43
C ALA A 251 11.44 -2.44 -4.26
N ALA A 252 11.85 -2.17 -3.02
CA ALA A 252 12.55 -0.95 -2.64
C ALA A 252 13.44 -0.56 -3.80
N SER A 253 13.08 0.54 -4.48
CA SER A 253 13.79 0.99 -5.68
C SER A 253 15.26 0.88 -5.33
N SER A 254 15.98 0.01 -6.03
CA SER A 254 17.39 -0.24 -5.78
C SER A 254 18.17 0.99 -6.26
N GLN A 255 17.94 2.13 -5.60
CA GLN A 255 18.90 3.20 -5.63
C GLN A 255 20.13 2.62 -4.97
N LYS A 256 21.22 2.67 -5.73
CA LYS A 256 22.58 2.41 -5.25
C LYS A 256 22.68 3.04 -3.84
N PRO A 257 22.98 2.26 -2.79
CA PRO A 257 23.06 2.81 -1.44
C PRO A 257 23.96 4.03 -1.50
N ARG A 258 23.41 5.16 -1.06
CA ARG A 258 24.18 6.38 -0.88
C ARG A 258 25.34 5.99 0.05
N PRO A 259 26.58 6.42 -0.22
CA PRO A 259 27.69 6.14 0.69
C PRO A 259 27.25 6.50 2.11
N ALA A 260 27.45 5.57 3.05
CA ALA A 260 26.89 5.59 4.40
C ALA A 260 27.28 6.84 5.21
N ASP A 261 28.22 7.64 4.70
CA ASP A 261 28.85 8.77 5.39
C ASP A 261 28.43 10.14 4.83
N ALA A 262 27.54 10.20 3.82
CA ALA A 262 27.05 11.49 3.31
C ALA A 262 25.89 12.00 4.16
N GLU A 263 26.18 12.92 5.07
CA GLU A 263 25.19 13.62 5.89
C GLU A 263 24.08 14.21 5.00
N VAL A 264 22.83 13.81 5.29
CA VAL A 264 21.67 14.28 4.52
C VAL A 264 21.32 15.68 5.01
N PRO A 265 21.36 16.72 4.15
CA PRO A 265 21.06 18.07 4.59
C PRO A 265 19.60 18.19 5.04
N ILE A 266 19.37 19.00 6.07
CA ILE A 266 18.03 19.38 6.55
C ILE A 266 17.81 20.87 6.23
N PRO A 267 16.61 21.28 5.77
CA PRO A 267 16.31 22.69 5.53
C PRO A 267 16.52 23.55 6.78
N LYS A 268 17.30 24.63 6.63
CA LYS A 268 17.43 25.66 7.67
C LYS A 268 16.23 26.60 7.58
N LEU A 269 15.47 26.70 8.66
CA LEU A 269 14.23 27.48 8.70
C LEU A 269 14.43 28.77 9.48
N LEU A 270 13.73 29.81 9.07
CA LEU A 270 13.63 31.08 9.79
C LEU A 270 12.49 31.00 10.83
N GLU A 271 12.44 31.96 11.74
CA GLU A 271 11.34 32.07 12.70
C GLU A 271 10.00 32.28 11.96
N PRO A 272 8.96 31.50 12.29
CA PRO A 272 7.69 31.56 11.60
C PRO A 272 6.87 32.78 12.05
N ILE A 273 6.03 33.27 11.14
CA ILE A 273 4.97 34.23 11.44
C ILE A 273 3.71 33.44 11.80
N ILE A 274 3.22 33.62 13.02
CA ILE A 274 2.05 32.91 13.55
C ILE A 274 0.93 33.90 13.81
N HIS A 275 -0.23 33.67 13.19
CA HIS A 275 -1.43 34.45 13.47
C HIS A 275 -2.44 33.60 14.23
N MET A 276 -2.77 34.02 15.46
CA MET A 276 -3.76 33.38 16.34
C MET A 276 -5.11 34.10 16.26
N ASN A 277 -5.81 33.97 15.12
CA ASN A 277 -7.16 34.52 14.94
C ASN A 277 -8.22 33.38 14.98
N SER A 278 -9.43 33.61 14.47
CA SER A 278 -10.49 32.59 14.39
C SER A 278 -10.05 31.29 13.69
N ILE A 279 -9.10 31.36 12.76
CA ILE A 279 -8.42 30.20 12.19
C ILE A 279 -6.92 30.45 12.22
N SER A 280 -6.24 29.83 13.20
CA SER A 280 -4.81 30.02 13.37
C SER A 280 -4.02 29.58 12.13
N ASN A 281 -3.04 30.38 11.73
CA ASN A 281 -2.17 30.05 10.60
C ASN A 281 -0.70 30.23 10.97
N PHE A 282 0.13 29.56 10.17
CA PHE A 282 1.56 29.43 10.37
C PHE A 282 2.24 29.63 9.02
N THR A 283 3.12 30.63 8.93
CA THR A 283 3.93 30.86 7.73
C THR A 283 5.40 30.75 8.10
N ILE A 284 6.14 29.88 7.41
CA ILE A 284 7.56 29.67 7.67
C ILE A 284 8.36 29.82 6.39
N GLN A 285 9.51 30.47 6.50
CA GLN A 285 10.48 30.63 5.43
C GLN A 285 11.71 29.77 5.68
N TRP A 286 12.44 29.45 4.61
CA TRP A 286 13.76 28.80 4.72
C TRP A 286 14.89 29.75 4.34
N ALA A 287 16.06 29.55 4.94
CA ALA A 287 17.24 30.35 4.66
C ALA A 287 17.80 30.05 3.26
N THR A 288 18.36 31.09 2.63
CA THR A 288 19.09 31.01 1.36
C THR A 288 20.58 31.33 1.57
N PRO A 289 21.49 30.80 0.74
CA PRO A 289 21.26 29.89 -0.38
C PRO A 289 20.95 28.45 0.09
N VAL A 290 20.15 27.74 -0.70
CA VAL A 290 19.88 26.30 -0.52
C VAL A 290 21.02 25.47 -1.15
N PRO A 291 21.22 24.21 -0.73
CA PRO A 291 22.24 23.34 -1.33
C PRO A 291 22.03 23.15 -2.83
N GLU A 292 23.10 23.16 -3.63
CA GLU A 292 23.00 23.09 -5.10
C GLU A 292 22.46 21.74 -5.63
N ASN A 293 22.48 20.68 -4.82
CA ASN A 293 22.23 19.31 -5.22
C ASN A 293 20.83 18.78 -4.85
N VAL A 294 19.89 19.69 -4.61
CA VAL A 294 18.48 19.41 -4.28
C VAL A 294 17.53 20.14 -5.24
N ASP A 295 16.38 19.54 -5.47
CA ASP A 295 15.36 20.02 -6.41
C ASP A 295 14.28 20.86 -5.74
N GLY A 296 14.08 20.70 -4.42
CA GLY A 296 13.01 21.37 -3.68
C GLY A 296 12.97 21.04 -2.18
N ILE A 297 11.92 21.48 -1.50
CA ILE A 297 11.58 21.16 -0.10
C ILE A 297 10.16 20.59 -0.05
N SER A 298 9.97 19.58 0.80
CA SER A 298 8.68 19.05 1.22
C SER A 298 8.39 19.41 2.68
N MET A 299 7.11 19.64 2.99
CA MET A 299 6.59 19.88 4.34
C MET A 299 5.56 18.79 4.70
N LEU A 300 5.83 18.06 5.79
CA LEU A 300 4.82 17.25 6.47
C LEU A 300 4.15 18.07 7.57
N VAL A 301 2.85 17.87 7.72
CA VAL A 301 2.13 18.26 8.93
C VAL A 301 1.32 17.07 9.41
N ASP A 302 1.57 16.66 10.65
CA ASP A 302 0.96 15.50 11.30
C ASP A 302 1.07 14.24 10.45
N ASP A 303 2.31 13.93 10.04
CA ASP A 303 2.68 12.75 9.24
C ASP A 303 2.07 12.69 7.82
N VAL A 304 1.39 13.76 7.37
CA VAL A 304 0.82 13.89 6.02
C VAL A 304 1.59 14.94 5.22
N GLU A 305 1.96 14.61 3.98
CA GLU A 305 2.63 15.56 3.09
C GLU A 305 1.65 16.63 2.60
N ARG A 306 1.86 17.88 3.02
CA ARG A 306 0.95 19.00 2.75
C ARG A 306 1.44 19.92 1.65
N ALA A 307 2.75 20.00 1.45
CA ALA A 307 3.31 20.93 0.49
C ALA A 307 4.64 20.45 -0.08
N ARG A 308 4.85 20.73 -1.37
CA ARG A 308 6.16 20.70 -2.02
C ARG A 308 6.44 22.05 -2.68
N ARG A 309 7.70 22.47 -2.67
CA ARG A 309 8.21 23.65 -3.37
C ARG A 309 9.48 23.26 -4.10
N PHE A 310 9.54 23.46 -5.41
CA PHE A 310 10.71 23.12 -6.23
C PHE A 310 11.50 24.38 -6.55
N PHE A 311 12.83 24.35 -6.38
CA PHE A 311 13.71 25.50 -6.63
C PHE A 311 13.88 25.80 -8.12
N ARG A 312 13.54 24.83 -8.97
CA ARG A 312 13.53 24.95 -10.42
C ARG A 312 12.14 24.60 -10.93
N ASP A 313 11.39 25.61 -11.36
CA ASP A 313 10.11 25.42 -12.01
C ASP A 313 10.26 25.54 -13.54
N PRO A 314 10.21 24.42 -14.29
CA PRO A 314 10.32 24.44 -15.75
C PRO A 314 9.13 25.13 -16.46
N ALA A 315 8.04 25.46 -15.75
CA ALA A 315 6.96 26.28 -16.29
C ALA A 315 7.21 27.79 -16.12
N LYS A 316 8.14 28.18 -15.23
CA LYS A 316 8.52 29.58 -14.97
C LYS A 316 9.95 29.84 -15.43
N ASN A 317 10.16 29.73 -16.74
CA ASN A 317 11.46 29.83 -17.43
C ASN A 317 12.28 31.12 -17.20
N ASN A 318 11.75 32.12 -16.50
CA ASN A 318 12.42 33.39 -16.22
C ASN A 318 12.85 33.57 -14.75
N LEU A 319 12.57 32.61 -13.86
CA LEU A 319 12.97 32.70 -12.46
C LEU A 319 14.38 32.10 -12.27
N ARG A 320 15.28 32.83 -11.59
CA ARG A 320 16.59 32.31 -11.17
C ARG A 320 16.40 31.16 -10.17
N TYR A 321 17.40 30.29 -10.09
CA TYR A 321 17.47 29.23 -9.07
C TYR A 321 17.25 29.84 -7.68
N GLY A 322 16.17 29.43 -6.99
CA GLY A 322 15.80 29.95 -5.67
C GLY A 322 14.85 31.16 -5.65
N GLU A 323 14.27 31.57 -6.79
CA GLU A 323 13.31 32.70 -6.88
C GLU A 323 11.82 32.26 -6.83
N THR A 324 11.55 31.04 -6.35
CA THR A 324 10.20 30.59 -6.00
C THR A 324 9.78 31.14 -4.64
N ASP A 325 8.46 31.18 -4.34
CA ASP A 325 7.97 31.44 -2.97
C ASP A 325 8.81 30.64 -1.97
N ASP A 326 9.55 31.35 -1.12
CA ASP A 326 10.52 30.82 -0.17
C ASP A 326 9.85 30.42 1.15
N SER A 327 8.54 30.19 1.10
CA SER A 327 7.69 29.98 2.26
C SER A 327 6.69 28.84 2.09
N PHE A 328 6.35 28.26 3.23
CA PHE A 328 5.17 27.42 3.40
C PHE A 328 4.14 28.14 4.25
N PHE A 329 2.89 28.00 3.84
CA PHE A 329 1.72 28.44 4.60
C PHE A 329 0.96 27.19 5.05
N TRP A 330 0.63 27.14 6.33
CA TRP A 330 -0.22 26.11 6.93
C TRP A 330 -1.35 26.77 7.72
N GLN A 331 -2.55 26.24 7.55
CA GLN A 331 -3.74 26.66 8.27
C GLN A 331 -4.18 25.52 9.17
N ARG A 332 -4.22 25.76 10.48
CA ARG A 332 -4.60 24.74 11.47
C ARG A 332 -6.05 24.30 11.24
N THR A 333 -6.26 22.98 11.28
CA THR A 333 -7.61 22.43 11.25
C THR A 333 -8.29 22.63 12.62
N PRO A 334 -9.60 22.89 12.68
CA PRO A 334 -10.30 23.15 13.95
C PRO A 334 -10.17 22.03 15.00
N GLN A 335 -9.90 20.80 14.56
CA GLN A 335 -9.82 19.60 15.41
C GLN A 335 -8.39 19.25 15.85
N ALA A 336 -7.37 19.91 15.29
CA ALA A 336 -5.98 19.71 15.68
C ALA A 336 -5.69 20.47 16.99
N PHE A 337 -5.15 19.75 17.97
CA PHE A 337 -4.74 20.33 19.25
C PHE A 337 -3.21 20.49 19.37
N VAL A 338 -2.47 19.97 18.39
CA VAL A 338 -1.03 20.13 18.17
C VAL A 338 -0.76 19.84 16.69
N ASP A 339 0.21 20.53 16.08
CA ASP A 339 0.73 20.17 14.76
C ASP A 339 2.22 19.81 14.88
N TYR A 340 2.59 18.62 14.39
CA TYR A 340 3.99 18.23 14.19
C TYR A 340 4.41 18.54 12.76
N ILE A 341 5.33 19.49 12.61
CA ILE A 341 5.75 20.00 11.31
C ILE A 341 7.18 19.54 11.04
N ARG A 342 7.40 18.92 9.88
CA ARG A 342 8.72 18.43 9.45
C ARG A 342 9.03 18.91 8.05
N PHE A 343 10.31 19.09 7.79
CA PHE A 343 10.80 19.58 6.49
C PHE A 343 11.89 18.66 5.96
N GLY A 344 11.90 18.43 4.66
CA GLY A 344 12.91 17.60 4.02
C GLY A 344 13.23 18.11 2.62
N TYR A 345 14.49 18.04 2.21
CA TYR A 345 14.84 18.34 0.83
C TYR A 345 14.38 17.24 -0.12
N ILE A 346 14.01 17.61 -1.33
CA ILE A 346 13.61 16.73 -2.42
C ILE A 346 14.78 16.59 -3.39
N LYS A 347 15.02 15.37 -3.86
CA LYS A 347 15.93 15.06 -4.95
C LYS A 347 15.39 13.92 -5.80
N ASP A 348 15.44 14.06 -7.12
CA ASP A 348 14.94 13.07 -8.08
C ASP A 348 13.47 12.69 -7.80
N GLY A 349 12.66 13.67 -7.38
CA GLY A 349 11.24 13.51 -7.05
C GLY A 349 10.93 12.86 -5.69
N LYS A 350 11.96 12.46 -4.92
CA LYS A 350 11.83 11.84 -3.60
C LYS A 350 12.35 12.73 -2.49
N VAL A 351 11.76 12.64 -1.30
CA VAL A 351 12.29 13.31 -0.12
C VAL A 351 13.50 12.54 0.38
N LEU A 352 14.56 13.27 0.72
CA LEU A 352 15.82 12.70 1.18
C LEU A 352 15.74 12.17 2.61
N LYS A 353 15.39 13.07 3.53
CA LYS A 353 15.18 12.82 4.96
C LYS A 353 14.35 13.98 5.50
N TYR A 354 13.40 13.69 6.36
CA TYR A 354 12.68 14.71 7.11
C TYR A 354 13.42 15.05 8.40
N SER A 355 13.33 16.31 8.81
CA SER A 355 13.80 16.77 10.11
C SER A 355 13.07 16.08 11.27
N LYS A 356 13.65 16.20 12.48
CA LYS A 356 12.89 16.09 13.74
C LYS A 356 11.67 17.04 13.71
N PRO A 357 10.59 16.72 14.44
CA PRO A 357 9.38 17.53 14.36
C PRO A 357 9.60 18.82 15.13
N GLY A 358 9.28 19.93 14.51
CA GLY A 358 8.92 21.12 15.28
C GLY A 358 7.45 21.03 15.68
N VAL A 359 7.17 21.45 16.90
CA VAL A 359 5.83 21.36 17.50
C VAL A 359 5.22 22.75 17.58
N TRP A 360 4.06 22.90 16.94
CA TRP A 360 3.22 24.09 17.05
C TRP A 360 2.02 23.78 17.96
N PHE A 361 1.91 24.50 19.08
CA PHE A 361 0.85 24.31 20.06
C PHE A 361 -0.37 25.22 19.79
N THR A 362 -1.52 24.86 20.38
CA THR A 362 -2.77 25.66 20.33
C THR A 362 -2.67 27.01 21.03
N ASN A 363 -1.71 27.20 21.94
CA ASN A 363 -1.45 28.50 22.55
C ASN A 363 -0.58 29.43 21.66
N GLY A 364 -0.21 28.99 20.45
CA GLY A 364 0.63 29.73 19.51
C GLY A 364 2.13 29.53 19.70
N THR A 365 2.56 28.76 20.71
CA THR A 365 3.98 28.49 20.95
C THR A 365 4.54 27.57 19.87
N TRP A 366 5.70 27.92 19.35
CA TRP A 366 6.49 27.13 18.41
C TRP A 366 7.80 26.72 19.07
N THR A 367 8.18 25.46 18.93
CA THR A 367 9.39 24.90 19.57
C THR A 367 10.64 24.99 18.71
N GLY A 368 10.51 25.40 17.44
CA GLY A 368 11.59 25.25 16.47
C GLY A 368 11.69 23.81 15.96
N VAL A 369 12.44 23.62 14.87
CA VAL A 369 12.90 22.30 14.47
C VAL A 369 14.19 21.99 15.23
N PRO A 370 14.25 20.93 16.06
CA PRO A 370 15.46 20.60 16.78
C PRO A 370 16.64 20.32 15.83
N ALA A 371 17.84 20.75 16.21
CA ALA A 371 19.04 20.38 15.49
C ALA A 371 19.25 18.85 15.52
N GLU A 372 19.78 18.30 14.44
CA GLU A 372 20.28 16.93 14.47
C GLU A 372 21.56 16.89 15.34
N THR A 373 21.59 15.96 16.29
CA THR A 373 22.67 15.77 17.28
C THR A 373 23.54 14.61 16.89
#